data_AF-E7A8Q4-F1
#
_entry.id   AF-E7A8Q4-F1
#
_cell.length_a   1.000
_cell.length_b   1.000
_cell.length_c   1.000
_cell.angle_alpha   90.00
_cell.angle_beta   90.00
_cell.angle_gamma   90.00
#
_symmetry.space_group_name_H-M   'P 1'
#
loop_
_entity.id
_entity.type
_entity.pdbx_description
1 polymer ?
#
loop_
_entity_poly.entity_id
_entity_poly.type
_entity_poly.pdbx_seq_one_letter_code
_entity_poly.pdbx_strand_id
1 'polypeptide(L)'
;MRRFLGLVMMGALALGVAHAEDYSSLKTGEFLKLAGTLHNAEDVLDYQMEVAKRLKALKGKARTNFKIKLDRTYKANLARMSAKDFMALRKEVASALEEKKKDHSHDELLEMGLDVQVCKGKKRELLCAHKHTKKHGSKHHGHGAKHGHEGMKHENKGAAKQSAPKAEEHKEEASKPASAKAPAKTEEHKEVKQEGGEHHE
;
A
#
# COMPACT_ATOMS: atom_id res chain seq x y z
N MET A 1 9.50 -33.78 50.99
CA MET A 1 9.92 -34.03 49.60
C MET A 1 10.01 -32.70 48.86
N ARG A 2 11.11 -32.49 48.15
CA ARG A 2 11.60 -31.20 47.66
C ARG A 2 10.85 -30.76 46.38
N ARG A 3 10.61 -29.46 46.29
CA ARG A 3 9.88 -28.71 45.26
C ARG A 3 10.59 -28.74 43.92
N PHE A 4 10.00 -29.34 42.89
CA PHE A 4 10.39 -29.14 41.49
C PHE A 4 9.19 -29.39 40.59
N LEU A 5 8.52 -28.33 40.12
CA LEU A 5 7.86 -28.28 38.81
C LEU A 5 7.41 -26.83 38.51
N GLY A 6 8.35 -25.89 38.64
CA GLY A 6 8.18 -24.53 38.11
C GLY A 6 8.64 -24.54 36.66
N LEU A 7 7.71 -24.79 35.75
CA LEU A 7 7.93 -24.85 34.31
C LEU A 7 8.16 -23.42 33.79
N VAL A 8 9.42 -22.97 33.78
CA VAL A 8 9.84 -21.72 33.14
C VAL A 8 9.86 -21.97 31.63
N MET A 9 8.75 -21.67 30.96
CA MET A 9 8.66 -21.59 29.50
C MET A 9 8.21 -20.18 29.10
N MET A 10 9.08 -19.20 29.30
CA MET A 10 9.02 -17.93 28.58
C MET A 10 10.44 -17.41 28.38
N GLY A 11 10.94 -17.48 27.15
CA GLY A 11 12.26 -16.95 26.84
C GLY A 11 12.86 -17.49 25.54
N ALA A 12 12.11 -17.42 24.45
CA ALA A 12 12.70 -17.52 23.12
C ALA A 12 11.98 -16.58 22.15
N LEU A 13 12.03 -15.27 22.42
CA LEU A 13 12.15 -14.33 21.30
C LEU A 13 13.58 -14.51 20.78
N ALA A 14 13.77 -15.50 19.91
CA ALA A 14 14.93 -15.51 19.05
C ALA A 14 14.85 -14.21 18.24
N LEU A 15 15.85 -13.35 18.42
CA LEU A 15 16.11 -12.22 17.55
C LEU A 15 16.36 -12.81 16.16
N GLY A 16 15.29 -12.94 15.39
CA GLY A 16 15.36 -13.23 13.97
C GLY A 16 16.23 -12.17 13.34
N VAL A 17 17.24 -12.61 12.59
CA VAL A 17 17.96 -11.76 11.65
C VAL A 17 16.89 -11.01 10.86
N ALA A 18 16.88 -9.69 10.98
CA ALA A 18 15.95 -8.82 10.26
C ALA A 18 16.21 -8.99 8.76
N HIS A 19 15.54 -9.97 8.16
CA HIS A 19 15.38 -10.06 6.73
C HIS A 19 14.35 -8.99 6.38
N ALA A 20 14.79 -7.73 6.38
CA ALA A 20 14.01 -6.66 5.82
C ALA A 20 13.70 -7.06 4.38
N GLU A 21 12.42 -7.23 4.07
CA GLU A 21 12.00 -7.56 2.71
C GLU A 21 12.45 -6.42 1.79
N ASP A 22 13.40 -6.70 0.88
CA ASP A 22 13.92 -5.70 -0.02
C ASP A 22 12.97 -5.48 -1.21
N TYR A 23 11.97 -4.63 -0.98
CA TYR A 23 11.02 -4.19 -2.01
C TYR A 23 11.64 -3.29 -3.09
N SER A 24 12.90 -2.87 -2.96
CA SER A 24 13.52 -1.94 -3.90
C SER A 24 13.78 -2.56 -5.28
N SER A 25 13.94 -3.88 -5.33
CA SER A 25 14.12 -4.66 -6.56
C SER A 25 12.86 -4.77 -7.42
N LEU A 26 11.67 -4.54 -6.84
CA LEU A 26 10.40 -4.75 -7.52
C LEU A 26 10.07 -3.64 -8.53
N LYS A 27 9.58 -4.03 -9.72
CA LYS A 27 9.03 -3.06 -10.67
C LYS A 27 7.80 -2.39 -10.07
N THR A 28 7.54 -1.13 -10.43
CA THR A 28 6.41 -0.34 -9.88
C THR A 28 5.07 -1.07 -9.97
N GLY A 29 4.81 -1.80 -11.06
CA GLY A 29 3.56 -2.56 -11.21
C GLY A 29 3.44 -3.73 -10.24
N GLU A 30 4.54 -4.41 -9.92
CA GLU A 30 4.60 -5.54 -8.98
C GLU A 30 4.54 -5.02 -7.54
N PHE A 31 5.32 -4.00 -7.23
CA PHE A 31 5.30 -3.32 -5.94
C PHE A 31 3.89 -2.83 -5.55
N LEU A 32 3.15 -2.24 -6.49
CA LEU A 32 1.80 -1.76 -6.21
C LEU A 32 0.79 -2.88 -5.92
N LYS A 33 1.03 -4.12 -6.40
CA LYS A 33 0.13 -5.25 -6.14
C LYS A 33 0.20 -5.73 -4.69
N LEU A 34 1.32 -5.51 -4.02
CA LEU A 34 1.53 -5.86 -2.60
C LEU A 34 0.76 -4.94 -1.65
N ALA A 35 0.28 -3.79 -2.12
CA ALA A 35 -0.41 -2.83 -1.28
C ALA A 35 -1.64 -3.47 -0.61
N GLY A 36 -1.61 -3.59 0.72
CA GLY A 36 -2.72 -4.14 1.50
C GLY A 36 -2.85 -5.67 1.45
N THR A 37 -1.86 -6.40 0.92
CA THR A 37 -1.80 -7.88 0.97
C THR A 37 -0.87 -8.41 2.06
N LEU A 38 -0.14 -7.53 2.74
CA LEU A 38 0.83 -7.92 3.77
C LEU A 38 0.10 -8.20 5.09
N HIS A 39 0.56 -9.23 5.81
CA HIS A 39 -0.18 -9.83 6.92
C HIS A 39 0.55 -9.80 8.27
N ASN A 40 1.77 -9.26 8.33
CA ASN A 40 2.51 -9.02 9.56
C ASN A 40 2.99 -7.56 9.60
N ALA A 41 3.44 -7.12 10.78
CA ALA A 41 3.82 -5.73 10.99
C ALA A 41 5.14 -5.32 10.31
N GLU A 42 6.14 -6.20 10.30
CA GLU A 42 7.45 -5.92 9.71
C GLU A 42 7.33 -5.60 8.22
N ASP A 43 6.68 -6.48 7.46
CA ASP A 43 6.44 -6.31 6.03
C ASP A 43 5.67 -5.01 5.74
N VAL A 44 4.65 -4.71 6.54
CA VAL A 44 3.85 -3.48 6.37
C VAL A 44 4.70 -2.23 6.56
N LEU A 45 5.60 -2.23 7.56
CA LEU A 45 6.47 -1.09 7.83
C LEU A 45 7.56 -0.96 6.78
N ASP A 46 8.18 -2.05 6.36
CA ASP A 46 9.20 -2.06 5.30
C ASP A 46 8.61 -1.62 3.95
N TYR A 47 7.40 -2.09 3.64
CA TYR A 47 6.67 -1.64 2.46
C TYR A 47 6.36 -0.15 2.53
N GLN A 48 5.96 0.36 3.69
CA GLN A 48 5.69 1.78 3.89
C GLN A 48 6.96 2.64 3.69
N MET A 49 8.12 2.16 4.13
CA MET A 49 9.40 2.85 3.89
C MET A 49 9.72 2.93 2.40
N GLU A 50 9.53 1.84 1.66
CA GLU A 50 9.74 1.84 0.20
C GLU A 50 8.68 2.69 -0.53
N VAL A 51 7.42 2.71 -0.07
CA VAL A 51 6.40 3.66 -0.57
C VAL A 51 6.90 5.09 -0.42
N ALA A 52 7.42 5.46 0.75
CA ALA A 52 7.90 6.81 1.01
C ALA A 52 9.10 7.16 0.12
N LYS A 53 10.06 6.24 -0.03
CA LYS A 53 11.21 6.39 -0.93
C LYS A 53 10.78 6.63 -2.38
N ARG A 54 9.87 5.80 -2.92
CA ARG A 54 9.33 5.98 -4.28
C ARG A 54 8.58 7.29 -4.43
N LEU A 55 7.79 7.70 -3.43
CA LEU A 55 7.08 8.98 -3.44
C LEU A 55 8.00 10.20 -3.40
N LYS A 56 9.18 10.10 -2.76
CA LYS A 56 10.22 11.15 -2.76
C LYS A 56 10.90 11.27 -4.13
N ALA A 57 11.14 10.13 -4.80
CA ALA A 57 11.74 10.09 -6.14
C ALA A 57 10.80 10.59 -7.25
N LEU A 58 9.48 10.40 -7.10
CA LEU A 58 8.48 10.79 -8.10
C LEU A 58 8.04 12.25 -7.95
N LYS A 59 7.77 12.93 -9.09
CA LYS A 59 7.23 14.30 -9.15
C LYS A 59 6.03 14.40 -10.10
N GLY A 60 5.26 15.49 -9.98
CA GLY A 60 4.16 15.82 -10.90
C GLY A 60 3.12 14.71 -11.08
N LYS A 61 2.67 14.51 -12.33
CA LYS A 61 1.64 13.52 -12.70
C LYS A 61 2.02 12.09 -12.31
N ALA A 62 3.30 11.73 -12.40
CA ALA A 62 3.77 10.39 -12.05
C ALA A 62 3.55 10.09 -10.55
N ARG A 63 3.86 11.05 -9.67
CA ARG A 63 3.61 10.93 -8.23
C ARG A 63 2.12 10.78 -7.93
N THR A 64 1.28 11.58 -8.57
CA THR A 64 -0.18 11.51 -8.39
C THR A 64 -0.74 10.18 -8.87
N ASN A 65 -0.33 9.70 -10.05
CA ASN A 65 -0.75 8.41 -10.60
C ASN A 65 -0.31 7.25 -9.71
N PHE A 66 0.90 7.31 -9.15
CA PHE A 66 1.38 6.30 -8.20
C PHE A 66 0.51 6.28 -6.94
N LYS A 67 0.22 7.43 -6.32
CA LYS A 67 -0.65 7.52 -5.14
C LYS A 67 -2.05 6.96 -5.40
N ILE A 68 -2.66 7.32 -6.53
CA ILE A 68 -4.00 6.85 -6.90
C ILE A 68 -4.02 5.33 -7.07
N LYS A 69 -3.04 4.76 -7.79
CA LYS A 69 -2.95 3.32 -7.98
C LYS A 69 -2.67 2.59 -6.66
N LEU A 70 -1.78 3.13 -5.84
CA LEU A 70 -1.46 2.60 -4.51
C LEU A 70 -2.71 2.55 -3.63
N ASP A 71 -3.41 3.66 -3.47
CA ASP A 71 -4.61 3.77 -2.64
C ASP A 71 -5.74 2.86 -3.14
N ARG A 72 -5.94 2.78 -4.46
CA ARG A 72 -6.94 1.89 -5.06
C ARG A 72 -6.63 0.42 -4.79
N THR A 73 -5.40 -0.02 -5.03
CA THR A 73 -5.00 -1.42 -4.79
C THR A 73 -5.06 -1.74 -3.30
N TYR A 74 -4.55 -0.86 -2.45
CA TYR A 74 -4.57 -0.99 -1.00
C TYR A 74 -5.98 -1.19 -0.47
N LYS A 75 -6.93 -0.34 -0.86
CA LYS A 75 -8.35 -0.45 -0.46
C LYS A 75 -8.99 -1.75 -0.96
N ALA A 76 -8.73 -2.12 -2.22
CA ALA A 76 -9.28 -3.35 -2.80
C ALA A 76 -8.79 -4.61 -2.07
N ASN A 77 -7.50 -4.68 -1.76
CA ASN A 77 -6.90 -5.82 -1.07
C ASN A 77 -7.32 -5.87 0.40
N LEU A 78 -7.29 -4.73 1.10
CA LEU A 78 -7.78 -4.68 2.47
C LEU A 78 -9.26 -5.05 2.56
N ALA A 79 -10.12 -4.69 1.61
CA ALA A 79 -11.54 -5.06 1.62
C ALA A 79 -11.77 -6.58 1.63
N ARG A 80 -10.80 -7.38 1.14
CA ARG A 80 -10.85 -8.85 1.13
C ARG A 80 -10.40 -9.48 2.45
N MET A 81 -9.70 -8.73 3.31
CA MET A 81 -9.27 -9.19 4.62
C MET A 81 -10.45 -9.33 5.59
N SER A 82 -10.43 -10.31 6.50
CA SER A 82 -11.49 -10.37 7.52
C SER A 82 -11.36 -9.19 8.50
N ALA A 83 -12.46 -8.81 9.15
CA ALA A 83 -12.40 -7.74 10.16
C ALA A 83 -11.51 -8.13 11.36
N LYS A 84 -11.49 -9.42 11.72
CA LYS A 84 -10.66 -9.95 12.80
C LYS A 84 -9.17 -9.84 12.46
N ASP A 85 -8.77 -10.31 11.29
CA ASP A 85 -7.37 -10.29 10.86
C ASP A 85 -6.89 -8.86 10.66
N PHE A 86 -7.74 -8.00 10.08
CA PHE A 86 -7.43 -6.58 9.94
C PHE A 86 -7.20 -5.91 11.31
N MET A 87 -8.01 -6.23 12.32
CA MET A 87 -7.85 -5.70 13.66
C MET A 87 -6.60 -6.25 14.36
N ALA A 88 -6.25 -7.52 14.12
CA ALA A 88 -5.01 -8.13 14.63
C ALA A 88 -3.78 -7.45 14.03
N LEU A 89 -3.72 -7.37 12.69
CA LEU A 89 -2.65 -6.69 11.96
C LEU A 89 -2.51 -5.23 12.39
N ARG A 90 -3.63 -4.51 12.54
CA ARG A 90 -3.63 -3.11 13.01
C ARG A 90 -2.98 -2.97 14.39
N LYS A 91 -3.21 -3.91 15.31
CA LYS A 91 -2.60 -3.90 16.65
C LYS A 91 -1.11 -4.23 16.58
N GLU A 92 -0.73 -5.22 15.78
CA GLU A 92 0.66 -5.60 15.58
C GLU A 92 1.48 -4.46 14.99
N VAL A 93 0.97 -3.82 13.93
CA VAL A 93 1.56 -2.63 13.31
C VAL A 93 1.65 -1.48 14.30
N ALA A 94 0.65 -1.29 15.18
CA ALA A 94 0.72 -0.27 16.22
C ALA A 94 1.89 -0.54 17.18
N SER A 95 2.02 -1.77 17.68
CA SER A 95 3.11 -2.14 18.58
C SER A 95 4.48 -1.99 17.91
N ALA A 96 4.66 -2.53 16.71
CA ALA A 96 5.93 -2.44 15.98
C ALA A 96 6.32 -0.99 15.65
N LEU A 97 5.35 -0.14 15.29
CA LEU A 97 5.59 1.27 15.03
C LEU A 97 5.99 2.02 16.30
N GLU A 98 5.38 1.71 17.45
CA GLU A 98 5.76 2.32 18.72
C GLU A 98 7.14 1.87 19.20
N GLU A 99 7.54 0.61 18.97
CA GLU A 99 8.93 0.19 19.22
C GLU A 99 9.91 0.94 18.31
N LYS A 100 9.68 0.99 16.99
CA LYS A 100 10.53 1.80 16.08
C LYS A 100 10.60 3.28 16.48
N LYS A 101 9.53 3.85 17.03
CA LYS A 101 9.53 5.24 17.51
C LYS A 101 10.36 5.48 18.77
N LYS A 102 10.63 4.44 19.57
CA LYS A 102 11.54 4.56 20.73
C LYS A 102 12.99 4.50 20.29
N ASP A 103 13.27 3.71 19.25
CA ASP A 103 14.62 3.45 18.76
C ASP A 103 15.12 4.52 17.76
N HIS A 104 14.21 5.32 17.19
CA HIS A 104 14.52 6.33 16.19
C HIS A 104 14.04 7.72 16.61
N SER A 105 14.82 8.74 16.26
CA SER A 105 14.44 10.14 16.37
C SER A 105 13.32 10.51 15.39
N HIS A 106 12.65 11.64 15.63
CA HIS A 106 11.60 12.14 14.74
C HIS A 106 12.10 12.36 13.30
N ASP A 107 13.30 12.90 13.14
CA ASP A 107 13.88 13.18 11.82
C ASP A 107 14.18 11.88 11.05
N GLU A 108 14.71 10.87 11.73
CA GLU A 108 14.93 9.53 11.14
C GLU A 108 13.59 8.87 10.74
N LEU A 109 12.56 8.97 11.58
CA LEU A 109 11.22 8.47 11.24
C LEU A 109 10.63 9.19 10.03
N LEU A 110 10.82 10.51 9.93
CA LEU A 110 10.37 11.30 8.77
C LEU A 110 11.18 10.94 7.50
N GLU A 111 12.47 10.67 7.65
CA GLU A 111 13.32 10.20 6.55
C GLU A 111 12.89 8.82 6.04
N MET A 112 12.62 7.88 6.95
CA MET A 112 12.10 6.56 6.60
C MET A 112 10.64 6.61 6.11
N GLY A 113 9.91 7.70 6.35
CA GLY A 113 8.47 7.79 6.03
C GLY A 113 7.58 7.03 7.01
N LEU A 114 8.09 6.82 8.23
CA LEU A 114 7.43 6.24 9.38
C LEU A 114 6.94 7.30 10.39
N ASP A 115 7.00 8.59 10.07
CA ASP A 115 6.25 9.65 10.77
C ASP A 115 4.74 9.55 10.47
N VAL A 116 4.17 8.43 10.90
CA VAL A 116 2.78 8.03 10.71
C VAL A 116 2.22 7.53 12.04
N GLN A 117 0.91 7.35 12.05
CA GLN A 117 0.19 6.77 13.17
C GLN A 117 -0.78 5.73 12.67
N VAL A 118 -1.11 4.75 13.51
CA VAL A 118 -2.19 3.83 13.17
C VAL A 118 -3.52 4.59 13.10
N CYS A 119 -4.28 4.34 12.03
CA CYS A 119 -5.55 5.01 11.79
C CYS A 119 -6.58 4.64 12.88
N LYS A 120 -7.03 5.66 13.63
CA LYS A 120 -8.10 5.53 14.61
C LYS A 120 -9.43 5.78 13.91
N GLY A 121 -10.11 4.71 13.48
CA GLY A 121 -11.42 4.83 12.85
C GLY A 121 -12.02 3.55 12.29
N LYS A 122 -13.28 3.65 11.86
CA LYS A 122 -14.03 2.58 11.17
C LYS A 122 -13.54 2.34 9.73
N LYS A 123 -12.77 3.28 9.16
CA LYS A 123 -12.17 3.12 7.85
C LYS A 123 -11.13 2.00 7.90
N ARG A 124 -11.13 1.17 6.86
CA ARG A 124 -10.19 0.05 6.71
C ARG A 124 -8.87 0.56 6.12
N GLU A 125 -8.12 1.26 6.96
CA GLU A 125 -6.78 1.81 6.69
C GLU A 125 -5.88 1.46 7.88
N LEU A 126 -4.64 1.02 7.66
CA LEU A 126 -3.69 0.70 8.74
C LEU A 126 -2.98 1.96 9.22
N LEU A 127 -2.34 2.69 8.30
CA LEU A 127 -1.46 3.82 8.60
C LEU A 127 -2.06 5.13 8.07
N CYS A 128 -1.99 6.16 8.89
CA CYS A 128 -2.46 7.51 8.64
C CYS A 128 -1.31 8.49 8.86
N ALA A 129 -1.28 9.58 8.10
CA ALA A 129 -0.35 10.67 8.37
C ALA A 129 -0.48 11.15 9.82
N HIS A 130 0.65 11.37 10.49
CA HIS A 130 0.63 11.89 11.85
C HIS A 130 0.03 13.29 11.84
N LYS A 131 -1.08 13.49 12.57
CA LYS A 131 -1.65 14.82 12.73
C LYS A 131 -0.93 15.46 13.91
N HIS A 132 0.06 16.31 13.65
CA HIS A 132 0.51 17.24 14.66
C HIS A 132 -0.69 18.12 15.02
N THR A 133 -1.27 17.91 16.19
CA THR A 133 -2.21 18.87 16.75
C THR A 133 -1.43 20.17 16.94
N LYS A 134 -1.55 21.11 16.00
CA LYS A 134 -1.27 22.51 16.30
C LYS A 134 -2.14 22.82 17.52
N LYS A 135 -1.53 22.88 18.71
CA LYS A 135 -2.16 23.54 19.85
C LYS A 135 -2.43 24.95 19.38
N HIS A 136 -3.65 25.22 18.95
CA HIS A 136 -4.12 26.58 18.78
C HIS A 136 -4.02 27.20 20.17
N GLY A 137 -3.04 28.08 20.36
CA GLY A 137 -3.07 29.02 21.47
C GLY A 137 -4.32 29.86 21.27
N SER A 138 -5.40 29.53 21.98
CA SER A 138 -6.58 30.37 22.10
C SER A 138 -6.17 31.67 22.79
N LYS A 139 -5.67 32.62 22.00
CA LYS A 139 -5.55 34.01 22.40
C LYS A 139 -6.86 34.68 22.02
N HIS A 140 -7.72 34.86 23.02
CA HIS A 140 -8.93 35.66 22.93
C HIS A 140 -8.57 37.06 22.40
N HIS A 141 -9.13 37.43 21.25
CA HIS A 141 -9.45 38.81 20.95
C HIS A 141 -10.91 38.84 20.49
N GLY A 142 -11.77 39.39 21.34
CA GLY A 142 -13.13 39.71 20.99
C GLY A 142 -13.21 40.97 20.13
N HIS A 143 -14.21 41.03 19.26
CA HIS A 143 -15.28 42.03 19.28
C HIS A 143 -16.20 41.85 18.06
N GLY A 144 -17.49 42.09 18.25
CA GLY A 144 -18.33 42.73 17.23
C GLY A 144 -19.41 41.87 16.57
N ALA A 145 -20.60 41.93 17.14
CA ALA A 145 -21.85 41.46 16.55
C ALA A 145 -22.26 42.28 15.29
N LYS A 146 -22.94 41.63 14.32
CA LYS A 146 -24.35 41.85 13.95
C LYS A 146 -24.67 41.39 12.52
N HIS A 147 -25.88 40.86 12.39
CA HIS A 147 -26.56 40.41 11.18
C HIS A 147 -26.77 41.54 10.15
N GLY A 148 -26.79 41.17 8.87
CA GLY A 148 -27.31 41.99 7.77
C GLY A 148 -27.58 41.11 6.56
N HIS A 149 -28.85 40.94 6.22
CA HIS A 149 -29.39 40.09 5.16
C HIS A 149 -29.94 41.04 4.09
N GLU A 150 -29.33 41.10 2.91
CA GLU A 150 -29.84 41.67 1.65
C GLU A 150 -28.87 41.17 0.57
N GLY A 151 -29.24 40.54 -0.54
CA GLY A 151 -30.47 40.64 -1.29
C GLY A 151 -30.22 41.42 -2.59
N MET A 152 -29.48 40.87 -3.57
CA MET A 152 -29.49 41.41 -4.93
C MET A 152 -29.33 40.29 -5.98
N LYS A 153 -30.43 40.06 -6.71
CA LYS A 153 -30.50 39.39 -8.00
C LYS A 153 -30.03 40.34 -9.13
N HIS A 154 -30.02 39.80 -10.35
CA HIS A 154 -29.82 40.40 -11.69
C HIS A 154 -28.43 40.10 -12.27
N GLU A 155 -28.26 39.70 -13.54
CA GLU A 155 -29.20 39.36 -14.60
C GLU A 155 -28.42 38.58 -15.68
N ASN A 156 -29.14 37.74 -16.42
CA ASN A 156 -28.65 36.98 -17.56
C ASN A 156 -28.80 37.83 -18.83
N LYS A 157 -27.72 38.06 -19.58
CA LYS A 157 -27.78 38.51 -20.98
C LYS A 157 -26.75 37.74 -21.81
N GLY A 158 -27.27 36.97 -22.75
CA GLY A 158 -26.48 36.19 -23.69
C GLY A 158 -25.84 37.03 -24.80
N ALA A 159 -24.87 36.41 -25.46
CA ALA A 159 -24.49 36.71 -26.83
C ALA A 159 -23.97 35.42 -27.48
N ALA A 160 -24.67 34.96 -28.51
CA ALA A 160 -24.23 33.93 -29.42
C ALA A 160 -23.30 34.54 -30.49
N LYS A 161 -22.24 33.82 -30.89
CA LYS A 161 -22.04 33.30 -32.26
C LYS A 161 -20.62 32.82 -32.53
N GLN A 162 -20.59 31.60 -33.07
CA GLN A 162 -19.84 31.11 -34.25
C GLN A 162 -18.31 31.25 -34.29
N SER A 163 -17.62 30.11 -34.38
CA SER A 163 -16.94 29.70 -35.63
C SER A 163 -16.33 28.30 -35.51
N ALA A 164 -16.81 27.36 -36.33
CA ALA A 164 -16.01 26.27 -36.91
C ALA A 164 -15.53 26.77 -38.30
N PRO A 165 -14.42 26.26 -38.87
CA PRO A 165 -14.34 24.91 -39.47
C PRO A 165 -12.91 24.30 -39.25
N LYS A 166 -12.43 23.15 -39.75
CA LYS A 166 -12.80 22.01 -40.62
C LYS A 166 -11.73 20.93 -40.26
N ALA A 167 -12.09 19.68 -39.99
CA ALA A 167 -11.98 18.50 -40.88
C ALA A 167 -10.56 18.11 -41.35
N GLU A 168 -10.13 16.90 -40.98
CA GLU A 168 -9.60 15.80 -41.82
C GLU A 168 -9.19 14.67 -40.85
N GLU A 169 -10.03 13.67 -40.62
CA GLU A 169 -10.15 12.42 -41.40
C GLU A 169 -8.87 11.58 -41.33
N HIS A 170 -8.93 10.43 -40.66
CA HIS A 170 -8.39 9.18 -41.21
C HIS A 170 -9.07 7.98 -40.52
N LYS A 171 -9.38 7.03 -41.39
CA LYS A 171 -10.38 5.98 -41.36
C LYS A 171 -9.71 4.62 -41.11
N GLU A 172 -10.45 3.71 -40.48
CA GLU A 172 -10.26 2.23 -40.46
C GLU A 172 -8.91 1.70 -39.94
N GLU A 173 -8.84 0.64 -39.14
CA GLU A 173 -9.35 -0.68 -39.46
C GLU A 173 -9.50 -1.53 -38.19
N ALA A 174 -10.65 -2.18 -38.06
CA ALA A 174 -10.89 -3.29 -37.16
C ALA A 174 -10.75 -4.57 -37.97
N SER A 175 -9.85 -5.47 -37.56
CA SER A 175 -9.78 -6.84 -38.09
C SER A 175 -9.58 -7.83 -36.94
N LYS A 176 -10.45 -8.84 -36.96
CA LYS A 176 -10.83 -9.83 -35.93
C LYS A 176 -9.77 -10.92 -35.67
N PRO A 177 -9.97 -11.74 -34.61
CA PRO A 177 -9.10 -12.85 -34.23
C PRO A 177 -9.43 -14.15 -35.00
N ALA A 178 -8.44 -15.05 -35.11
CA ALA A 178 -8.53 -16.52 -35.03
C ALA A 178 -7.45 -17.18 -35.90
N SER A 179 -6.69 -18.14 -35.33
CA SER A 179 -6.73 -19.53 -35.79
C SER A 179 -5.75 -20.42 -35.04
N ALA A 180 -6.28 -21.52 -34.53
CA ALA A 180 -5.56 -22.70 -34.12
C ALA A 180 -5.05 -23.49 -35.34
N LYS A 181 -3.90 -24.15 -35.21
CA LYS A 181 -3.64 -25.49 -35.78
C LYS A 181 -2.34 -26.09 -35.26
N ALA A 182 -2.43 -27.23 -34.57
CA ALA A 182 -1.42 -28.29 -34.62
C ALA A 182 -1.51 -29.00 -36.00
N PRO A 183 -0.52 -29.79 -36.47
CA PRO A 183 -0.33 -31.16 -35.95
C PRO A 183 1.13 -31.72 -35.97
N ALA A 184 1.34 -32.81 -35.19
CA ALA A 184 2.11 -34.07 -35.44
C ALA A 184 3.54 -34.04 -36.05
N LYS A 185 4.48 -34.98 -35.84
CA LYS A 185 4.78 -36.15 -35.00
C LYS A 185 6.18 -36.60 -35.46
N THR A 186 7.11 -36.90 -34.55
CA THR A 186 8.14 -37.98 -34.64
C THR A 186 8.69 -38.18 -33.22
N GLU A 187 8.24 -39.18 -32.45
CA GLU A 187 8.91 -40.49 -32.25
C GLU A 187 10.44 -40.42 -32.22
N GLU A 188 11.04 -40.60 -31.04
CA GLU A 188 11.81 -41.83 -30.77
C GLU A 188 11.90 -42.13 -29.27
N HIS A 189 11.70 -43.41 -28.97
CA HIS A 189 11.87 -44.14 -27.72
C HIS A 189 13.35 -44.36 -27.39
N LYS A 190 13.71 -44.32 -26.09
CA LYS A 190 14.66 -45.20 -25.33
C LYS A 190 15.17 -44.40 -24.12
N GLU A 191 15.38 -44.95 -22.93
CA GLU A 191 15.44 -46.31 -22.42
C GLU A 191 15.27 -46.20 -20.90
N VAL A 192 14.57 -47.17 -20.31
CA VAL A 192 14.51 -47.41 -18.87
C VAL A 192 15.86 -47.97 -18.41
N LYS A 193 16.42 -47.46 -17.32
CA LYS A 193 17.19 -48.33 -16.40
C LYS A 193 16.95 -47.94 -14.94
N GLN A 194 16.00 -48.62 -14.33
CA GLN A 194 16.09 -49.04 -12.94
C GLN A 194 17.16 -50.12 -12.85
N GLU A 195 18.07 -50.00 -11.90
CA GLU A 195 18.69 -51.15 -11.24
C GLU A 195 18.73 -50.84 -9.75
N GLY A 196 17.95 -51.62 -9.00
CA GLY A 196 18.22 -51.91 -7.59
C GLY A 196 18.91 -53.28 -7.49
N GLY A 197 19.50 -53.54 -6.33
CA GLY A 197 20.26 -54.75 -5.97
C GLY A 197 21.77 -54.46 -5.93
N GLU A 198 22.58 -54.88 -4.97
CA GLU A 198 22.57 -55.89 -3.90
C GLU A 198 23.67 -55.46 -2.90
N HIS A 199 23.50 -55.57 -1.57
CA HIS A 199 23.97 -56.67 -0.69
C HIS A 199 25.49 -56.97 -0.68
N HIS A 200 25.99 -57.28 0.55
CA HIS A 200 27.33 -57.72 0.99
C HIS A 200 28.37 -56.60 1.20
N GLU A 201 29.09 -56.48 2.32
CA GLU A 201 29.39 -57.33 3.50
C GLU A 201 29.45 -56.47 4.78
#